data_AF-A0A0Q6LEP1-F1
#
_entry.id   AF-A0A0Q6LEP1-F1
#
_cell.length_a   1.000
_cell.length_b   1.000
_cell.length_c   1.000
_cell.angle_alpha   90.00
_cell.angle_beta   90.00
_cell.angle_gamma   90.00
#
_symmetry.space_group_name_H-M   'P 1'
#
loop_
_entity.id
_entity.type
_entity.pdbx_description
1 polymer ?
#
loop_
_entity_poly.entity_id
_entity_poly.type
_entity_poly.pdbx_seq_one_letter_code
_entity_poly.pdbx_strand_id
1 'polypeptide(L)'
;MQAVGGEVAYARALGAQATAWIRSAPIDAATIAIRHVTEVYAPRPWQFSVSANGTGTGIKALFATLVGILGLAGVLLAIAQRRRHWIFPALMATVSVMLLAPFQPVPRYTYLFYAMLAYCAAFLISSLIDMLIRARDGTDMPIA
;
A
#
# COMPACT_ATOMS: atom_id res chain seq x y z
N MET A 1 35.87 -16.77 -1.10
CA MET A 1 34.44 -17.15 -1.22
C MET A 1 34.37 -18.40 -2.09
N GLN A 2 34.38 -19.59 -1.49
CA GLN A 2 34.22 -20.84 -2.23
C GLN A 2 32.78 -20.93 -2.74
N ALA A 3 32.62 -21.20 -4.03
CA ALA A 3 31.32 -21.36 -4.70
C ALA A 3 30.63 -22.64 -4.22
N VAL A 4 29.94 -22.57 -3.08
CA VAL A 4 29.11 -23.66 -2.59
C VAL A 4 27.71 -23.52 -3.22
N GLY A 5 27.46 -24.26 -4.30
CA GLY A 5 26.11 -24.76 -4.63
C GLY A 5 25.15 -23.87 -5.43
N GLY A 6 25.60 -22.94 -6.28
CA GLY A 6 24.70 -22.21 -7.19
C GLY A 6 23.59 -21.37 -6.50
N GLU A 7 22.81 -20.64 -7.30
CA GLU A 7 21.79 -19.70 -6.78
C GLU A 7 20.70 -20.41 -5.94
N VAL A 8 20.39 -21.66 -6.27
CA VAL A 8 19.34 -22.45 -5.59
C VAL A 8 19.77 -22.88 -4.19
N ALA A 9 21.00 -23.39 -4.00
CA ALA A 9 21.43 -23.78 -2.65
C ALA A 9 21.63 -22.55 -1.78
N TYR A 10 22.13 -21.45 -2.35
CA TYR A 10 22.22 -20.17 -1.66
C TYR A 10 20.84 -19.68 -1.20
N ALA A 11 19.84 -19.65 -2.09
CA ALA A 11 18.48 -19.22 -1.75
C ALA A 11 17.84 -20.10 -0.66
N ARG A 12 18.07 -21.42 -0.70
CA ARG A 12 17.60 -22.35 0.35
C ARG A 12 18.28 -22.09 1.69
N ALA A 13 19.60 -21.89 1.70
CA ALA A 13 20.35 -21.59 2.92
C ALA A 13 19.88 -20.26 3.54
N LEU A 14 19.74 -19.22 2.71
CA LEU A 14 19.22 -17.92 3.15
C LEU A 14 17.79 -18.03 3.69
N GLY A 15 16.92 -18.79 3.02
CA GLY A 15 15.54 -19.03 3.48
C GLY A 15 15.46 -19.77 4.81
N ALA A 16 16.32 -20.77 5.01
CA ALA A 16 16.42 -21.49 6.28
C ALA A 16 16.89 -20.56 7.41
N GLN A 17 17.90 -19.72 7.14
CA GLN A 17 18.40 -18.72 8.10
C GLN A 17 17.33 -17.69 8.46
N ALA A 18 16.61 -17.15 7.47
CA ALA A 18 15.52 -16.20 7.70
C ALA A 18 14.39 -16.83 8.53
N THR A 19 14.01 -18.07 8.22
CA THR A 19 12.98 -18.80 8.98
C THR A 19 13.41 -19.05 10.42
N ALA A 20 14.67 -19.43 10.66
CA ALA A 20 15.21 -19.59 12.00
C ALA A 20 15.18 -18.26 12.78
N TRP A 21 15.57 -17.16 12.13
CA TRP A 21 15.51 -15.82 12.72
C TRP A 21 14.09 -15.42 13.12
N ILE A 22 13.10 -15.57 12.21
CA ILE A 22 11.68 -15.25 12.48
C ILE A 22 11.17 -16.03 13.71
N ARG A 23 11.54 -17.32 13.82
CA ARG A 23 11.14 -18.16 14.96
C ARG A 23 11.79 -17.71 16.27
N SER A 24 13.03 -17.25 16.22
CA SER A 24 13.74 -16.73 17.41
C SER A 24 13.30 -15.32 17.84
N ALA A 25 12.75 -14.52 16.91
CA ALA A 25 12.40 -13.12 17.14
C ALA A 25 11.04 -12.75 16.50
N PRO A 26 9.93 -13.35 16.96
CA PRO A 26 8.62 -13.17 16.32
C PRO A 26 8.07 -11.73 16.41
N ILE A 27 8.39 -11.01 17.49
CA ILE A 27 7.95 -9.61 17.68
C ILE A 27 8.66 -8.68 16.69
N ASP A 28 9.96 -8.88 16.47
CA ASP A 28 10.72 -8.09 15.50
C ASP A 28 10.23 -8.35 14.08
N ALA A 29 9.98 -9.62 13.75
CA ALA A 29 9.39 -10.01 12.47
C ALA A 29 8.00 -9.36 12.26
N ALA A 30 7.13 -9.37 13.27
CA ALA A 30 5.82 -8.70 13.20
C ALA A 30 5.96 -7.17 13.05
N THR A 31 6.91 -6.56 13.76
CA THR A 31 7.19 -5.11 13.66
C THR A 31 7.65 -4.74 12.25
N ILE A 32 8.51 -5.55 11.64
CA ILE A 32 8.93 -5.37 10.25
C ILE A 32 7.74 -5.51 9.30
N ALA A 33 6.90 -6.53 9.48
CA ALA A 33 5.72 -6.73 8.64
C ALA A 33 4.73 -5.56 8.74
N ILE A 34 4.45 -5.06 9.94
CA ILE A 34 3.61 -3.87 10.15
C ILE A 34 4.22 -2.65 9.46
N ARG A 35 5.53 -2.45 9.59
CA ARG A 35 6.22 -1.37 8.88
C ARG A 35 6.04 -1.50 7.36
N HIS A 36 6.18 -2.70 6.81
CA HIS A 36 5.98 -2.93 5.38
C HIS A 36 4.55 -2.61 4.95
N VAL A 37 3.53 -2.96 5.74
CA VAL A 37 2.13 -2.57 5.47
C VAL A 37 2.02 -1.05 5.33
N THR A 38 2.65 -0.28 6.23
CA THR A 38 2.64 1.18 6.15
C THR A 38 3.40 1.71 4.91
N GLU A 39 4.57 1.14 4.62
CA GLU A 39 5.42 1.53 3.48
C GLU A 39 4.82 1.15 2.12
N VAL A 40 3.80 0.28 2.09
CA VAL A 40 3.05 0.00 0.87
C VAL A 40 2.11 1.15 0.51
N TYR A 41 1.43 1.74 1.50
CA TYR A 41 0.51 2.86 1.27
C TYR A 41 1.19 4.23 1.31
N ALA A 42 2.26 4.35 2.10
CA ALA A 42 3.05 5.55 2.28
C ALA A 42 4.52 5.24 2.02
N PRO A 43 4.91 5.02 0.75
CA PRO A 43 6.27 4.61 0.43
C PRO A 43 7.28 5.71 0.74
N ARG A 44 8.40 5.30 1.29
CA ARG A 44 9.55 6.13 1.64
C ARG A 44 10.42 6.40 0.41
N PRO A 45 11.18 7.51 0.39
CA PRO A 45 12.02 7.89 -0.75
C PRO A 45 13.02 6.81 -1.21
N TRP A 46 13.57 6.03 -0.27
CA TRP A 46 14.52 4.94 -0.57
C TRP A 46 13.93 3.85 -1.47
N GLN A 47 12.62 3.64 -1.45
CA GLN A 47 11.97 2.64 -2.30
C GLN A 47 12.05 3.02 -3.78
N PHE A 48 12.18 4.31 -4.08
CA PHE A 48 12.31 4.83 -5.45
C PHE A 48 13.77 5.01 -5.90
N SER A 49 14.75 4.89 -4.99
CA SER A 49 16.17 5.04 -5.34
C SER A 49 16.76 3.79 -6.01
N VAL A 50 16.05 2.66 -5.99
CA VAL A 50 16.51 1.38 -6.59
C VAL A 50 16.55 1.42 -8.12
N SER A 51 15.83 2.36 -8.76
CA SER A 51 15.62 2.37 -10.22
C SER A 51 16.04 3.66 -10.93
N ALA A 52 16.51 4.70 -10.22
CA ALA A 52 16.87 5.99 -10.82
C ALA A 52 18.01 6.68 -10.05
N ASN A 53 18.71 7.63 -10.69
CA ASN A 53 19.85 8.42 -10.18
C ASN A 53 19.52 9.34 -8.97
N GLY A 54 18.69 8.92 -8.03
CA GLY A 54 18.35 9.65 -6.80
C GLY A 54 17.43 10.88 -6.99
N THR A 55 17.43 11.50 -8.18
CA THR A 55 16.67 12.72 -8.45
C THR A 55 15.16 12.48 -8.43
N GLY A 56 14.44 13.28 -7.64
CA GLY A 56 12.98 13.26 -7.57
C GLY A 56 12.37 12.09 -6.78
N THR A 57 13.17 11.29 -6.08
CA THR A 57 12.68 10.17 -5.24
C THR A 57 11.72 10.64 -4.14
N GLY A 58 12.02 11.79 -3.51
CA GLY A 58 11.13 12.40 -2.51
C GLY A 58 9.78 12.84 -3.09
N ILE A 59 9.77 13.43 -4.29
CA ILE A 59 8.54 13.87 -4.96
C ILE A 59 7.68 12.66 -5.36
N LYS A 60 8.31 11.61 -5.91
CA LYS A 60 7.62 10.35 -6.23
C LYS A 60 7.01 9.72 -4.98
N ALA A 61 7.76 9.66 -3.88
CA ALA A 61 7.27 9.18 -2.60
C ALA A 61 6.12 10.03 -2.05
N LEU A 62 6.18 11.36 -2.19
CA LEU A 62 5.11 12.26 -1.76
C LEU A 62 3.82 12.02 -2.53
N PHE A 63 3.86 12.08 -3.87
CA PHE A 63 2.68 11.77 -4.69
C PHE A 63 2.18 10.35 -4.41
N ALA A 64 3.12 9.43 -4.17
CA ALA A 64 2.74 8.06 -3.93
C ALA A 64 1.95 7.90 -2.61
N THR A 65 2.46 8.57 -1.58
CA THR A 65 1.83 8.61 -0.25
C THR A 65 0.48 9.31 -0.29
N LEU A 66 0.35 10.42 -1.02
CA LEU A 66 -0.93 11.14 -1.15
C LEU A 66 -2.01 10.25 -1.76
N VAL A 67 -1.71 9.57 -2.86
CA VAL A 67 -2.67 8.65 -3.50
C VAL A 67 -2.98 7.46 -2.59
N GLY A 68 -1.99 6.90 -1.88
CA GLY A 68 -2.23 5.81 -0.93
C GLY A 68 -3.16 6.20 0.21
N ILE A 69 -2.92 7.35 0.85
CA ILE A 69 -3.73 7.87 1.95
C ILE A 69 -5.14 8.25 1.48
N LEU A 70 -5.25 9.03 0.39
CA LEU A 70 -6.55 9.43 -0.16
C LEU A 70 -7.34 8.24 -0.69
N GLY A 71 -6.65 7.26 -1.30
CA GLY A 71 -7.26 6.04 -1.80
C GLY A 71 -7.87 5.21 -0.67
N LEU A 72 -7.13 5.01 0.43
CA LEU A 72 -7.64 4.34 1.62
C LEU A 72 -8.84 5.08 2.24
N ALA A 73 -8.74 6.41 2.37
CA ALA A 73 -9.84 7.22 2.88
C ALA A 73 -11.09 7.13 1.99
N GLY A 74 -10.92 7.08 0.66
CA GLY A 74 -12.02 6.88 -0.29
C GLY A 74 -12.70 5.52 -0.14
N VAL A 75 -11.92 4.45 0.03
CA VAL A 75 -12.47 3.11 0.32
C VAL A 75 -13.24 3.11 1.64
N LEU A 76 -12.68 3.69 2.70
CA LEU A 76 -13.34 3.78 4.02
C LEU A 76 -14.66 4.57 3.95
N LEU A 77 -14.67 5.71 3.25
CA LEU A 77 -15.87 6.51 3.03
C LEU A 77 -16.94 5.70 2.28
N ALA A 78 -16.56 4.98 1.24
CA ALA A 78 -17.51 4.21 0.44
C ALA A 78 -18.09 3.00 1.20
N ILE A 79 -17.28 2.35 2.04
CA ILE A 79 -17.73 1.30 2.97
C ILE A 79 -18.69 1.91 4.00
N ALA A 80 -18.39 3.08 4.56
CA ALA A 80 -19.27 3.78 5.51
C ALA A 80 -20.62 4.14 4.87
N GLN A 81 -20.63 4.49 3.58
CA GLN A 81 -21.84 4.68 2.77
C GLN A 81 -22.50 3.37 2.31
N ARG A 82 -22.07 2.20 2.82
CA ARG A 82 -22.63 0.86 2.53
C ARG A 82 -22.72 0.52 1.04
N ARG A 83 -21.86 1.10 0.21
CA ARG A 83 -21.86 0.84 -1.24
C ARG A 83 -21.25 -0.53 -1.54
N ARG A 84 -22.11 -1.54 -1.76
CA ARG A 84 -21.68 -2.94 -1.98
C ARG A 84 -20.65 -3.15 -3.10
N HIS A 85 -20.64 -2.29 -4.13
CA HIS A 85 -19.66 -2.37 -5.22
C HIS A 85 -18.22 -2.03 -4.78
N TRP A 86 -18.01 -1.51 -3.56
CA TRP A 86 -16.68 -1.20 -3.01
C TRP A 86 -16.00 -2.36 -2.30
N ILE A 87 -16.66 -3.51 -2.18
CA ILE A 87 -16.04 -4.72 -1.60
C ILE A 87 -14.79 -5.13 -2.39
N PHE A 88 -14.85 -5.07 -3.73
CA PHE A 88 -13.70 -5.46 -4.56
C PHE A 88 -12.48 -4.51 -4.37
N PRO A 89 -12.61 -3.18 -4.48
CA PRO A 89 -11.53 -2.25 -4.11
C PRO A 89 -10.99 -2.46 -2.69
N ALA A 90 -11.88 -2.70 -1.72
CA ALA A 90 -11.48 -2.94 -0.34
C ALA A 90 -10.66 -4.23 -0.18
N LEU A 91 -11.08 -5.32 -0.82
CA LEU A 91 -10.33 -6.58 -0.84
C LEU A 91 -9.00 -6.42 -1.57
N MET A 92 -8.98 -5.72 -2.70
CA MET A 92 -7.74 -5.45 -3.44
C MET A 92 -6.74 -4.65 -2.62
N ALA A 93 -7.18 -3.62 -1.90
CA ALA A 93 -6.32 -2.85 -1.01
C ALA A 93 -5.82 -3.71 0.17
N THR A 94 -6.70 -4.45 0.84
CA THR A 94 -6.33 -5.20 2.05
C THR A 94 -5.55 -6.48 1.77
N VAL A 95 -6.08 -7.37 0.92
CA VAL A 95 -5.51 -8.71 0.66
C VAL A 95 -4.14 -8.59 0.00
N SER A 96 -3.99 -7.70 -0.99
CA SER A 96 -2.71 -7.52 -1.69
C SER A 96 -1.61 -7.09 -0.73
N VAL A 97 -1.92 -6.18 0.21
CA VAL A 97 -0.95 -5.71 1.19
C VAL A 97 -0.63 -6.77 2.23
N MET A 98 -1.61 -7.55 2.69
CA MET A 98 -1.36 -8.68 3.60
C MET A 98 -0.46 -9.74 2.96
N LEU A 99 -0.66 -10.04 1.67
CA LEU A 99 0.20 -10.96 0.92
C LEU A 99 1.64 -10.45 0.75
N LEU A 100 1.81 -9.13 0.64
CA LEU A 100 3.11 -8.49 0.42
C LEU A 100 3.84 -8.11 1.71
N ALA A 101 3.15 -8.02 2.85
CA ALA A 101 3.72 -7.58 4.13
C ALA A 101 5.00 -8.32 4.57
N PRO A 102 5.15 -9.64 4.34
CA PRO A 102 6.39 -10.35 4.69
C PRO A 102 7.58 -9.97 3.80
N PHE A 103 7.33 -9.40 2.62
CA PHE A 103 8.34 -9.11 1.62
C PHE A 103 8.77 -7.64 1.68
N GLN A 104 9.96 -7.35 1.16
CA GLN A 104 10.44 -5.98 1.05
C GLN A 104 9.51 -5.18 0.14
N PRO A 105 8.97 -4.04 0.61
CA PRO A 105 8.05 -3.24 -0.17
C PRO A 105 8.85 -2.49 -1.24
N VAL A 106 8.91 -3.04 -2.45
CA VAL A 106 9.47 -2.34 -3.61
C VAL A 106 8.35 -1.84 -4.52
N PRO A 107 8.49 -0.66 -5.16
CA PRO A 107 7.41 -0.05 -5.96
C PRO A 107 6.86 -0.95 -7.06
N ARG A 108 7.67 -1.90 -7.55
CA ARG A 108 7.23 -2.88 -8.54
C ARG A 108 6.02 -3.71 -8.09
N TYR A 109 5.92 -4.03 -6.81
CA TYR A 109 4.81 -4.82 -6.28
C TYR A 109 3.58 -3.96 -5.99
N THR A 110 3.75 -2.64 -5.83
CA THR A 110 2.63 -1.74 -5.53
C THR A 110 1.83 -1.35 -6.75
N TYR A 111 2.40 -1.43 -7.97
CA TYR A 111 1.71 -1.12 -9.23
C TYR A 111 0.39 -1.85 -9.44
N LEU A 112 0.24 -3.07 -8.90
CA LEU A 112 -0.93 -3.93 -9.08
C LEU A 112 -2.22 -3.30 -8.55
N PHE A 113 -2.16 -2.62 -7.41
CA PHE A 113 -3.33 -1.99 -6.78
C PHE A 113 -3.24 -0.46 -6.76
N TYR A 114 -2.15 0.11 -7.28
CA TYR A 114 -1.93 1.56 -7.29
C TYR A 114 -2.97 2.31 -8.11
N ALA A 115 -3.33 1.79 -9.29
CA ALA A 115 -4.38 2.37 -10.13
C ALA A 115 -5.74 2.33 -9.43
N MET A 116 -6.01 1.26 -8.67
CA MET A 116 -7.22 1.15 -7.85
C MET A 116 -7.24 2.20 -6.75
N LEU A 117 -6.13 2.38 -6.02
CA LEU A 117 -6.02 3.43 -5.00
C LEU A 117 -6.18 4.83 -5.58
N ALA A 118 -5.62 5.10 -6.76
CA ALA A 118 -5.80 6.37 -7.47
C ALA A 118 -7.27 6.61 -7.85
N TYR A 119 -7.97 5.58 -8.33
CA TYR A 119 -9.42 5.65 -8.56
C TYR A 119 -10.19 5.96 -7.28
N CYS A 120 -9.87 5.29 -6.17
CA CYS A 120 -10.49 5.54 -4.87
C CYS A 120 -10.22 6.96 -4.35
N ALA A 121 -9.02 7.48 -4.59
CA ALA A 121 -8.65 8.86 -4.24
C ALA A 121 -9.48 9.88 -5.05
N ALA A 122 -9.64 9.65 -6.35
CA ALA A 122 -10.49 10.48 -7.20
C ALA A 122 -11.96 10.45 -6.75
N PHE A 123 -12.48 9.28 -6.37
CA PHE A 123 -13.82 9.15 -5.81
C PHE A 123 -14.00 9.96 -4.52
N LEU A 124 -13.02 9.92 -3.61
CA LEU A 124 -13.05 10.72 -2.38
C LEU A 124 -13.13 12.21 -2.72
N ILE A 125 -12.26 12.69 -3.62
CA ILE A 125 -12.22 14.09 -4.03
C ILE A 125 -13.57 14.50 -4.65
N SER A 126 -14.13 13.69 -5.55
CA SER A 126 -15.44 13.94 -6.15
C SER A 126 -16.55 14.02 -5.09
N SER A 127 -16.56 13.09 -4.14
CA SER A 127 -17.55 13.05 -3.07
C SER A 127 -17.48 14.26 -2.15
N LEU A 128 -16.26 14.76 -1.87
CA LEU A 128 -16.05 15.97 -1.08
C LEU A 128 -16.49 17.22 -1.85
N ILE A 129 -16.22 17.29 -3.15
CA ILE A 129 -16.69 18.40 -4.01
C ILE A 129 -18.22 18.43 -4.05
N ASP A 130 -18.87 17.28 -4.28
CA ASP A 130 -20.33 17.18 -4.30
C ASP A 130 -20.94 17.61 -2.96
N MET A 131 -20.31 17.23 -1.84
CA MET A 131 -20.72 17.65 -0.51
C MET A 131 -20.62 19.17 -0.33
N LEU A 132 -19.51 19.78 -0.77
CA LEU A 132 -19.30 21.23 -0.68
C LEU A 132 -20.30 22.01 -1.54
N ILE A 133 -20.60 21.54 -2.75
CA ILE A 133 -21.60 22.16 -3.63
C ILE A 133 -22.99 22.10 -2.98
N ARG A 134 -23.39 20.93 -2.47
CA ARG A 134 -24.70 20.77 -1.81
C ARG A 134 -24.85 21.62 -0.54
N ALA A 135 -23.78 21.71 0.25
CA ALA A 135 -23.73 22.54 1.45
C ALA A 135 -23.87 24.03 1.11
N ARG A 136 -23.29 24.47 -0.02
CA ARG A 136 -23.46 25.83 -0.54
C ARG A 136 -24.89 26.09 -1.01
N ASP A 137 -25.52 25.11 -1.64
CA ASP A 137 -26.85 25.25 -2.26
C ASP A 137 -28.01 25.03 -1.27
N GLY A 138 -27.73 24.68 -0.01
CA GLY A 138 -28.75 24.49 1.03
C GLY A 138 -29.66 23.28 0.80
N THR A 139 -29.19 22.27 0.06
CA THR A 139 -29.96 21.05 -0.20
C THR A 139 -29.67 19.98 0.87
N ASP A 140 -30.70 19.55 1.59
CA ASP A 140 -30.60 18.53 2.64
C ASP A 140 -30.10 17.18 2.09
N MET A 141 -29.33 16.44 2.91
CA MET A 141 -28.78 15.13 2.56
C MET A 141 -29.88 14.05 2.52
N PRO A 142 -30.16 13.41 1.38
CA PRO A 142 -30.81 12.12 1.40
C PRO A 142 -29.77 11.11 1.87
N ILE A 143 -29.98 10.57 3.08
CA ILE A 143 -29.25 9.40 3.57
C ILE A 143 -29.65 8.24 2.64
N ALA A 144 -28.74 7.84 1.76
CA ALA A 144 -28.86 6.61 0.95
C ALA A 144 -28.36 5.40 1.73
#